data_AF-A0A953BZY0-F1
#
_entry.id   AF-A0A953BZY0-F1
#
_cell.length_a   1.000
_cell.length_b   1.000
_cell.length_c   1.000
_cell.angle_alpha   90.00
_cell.angle_beta   90.00
_cell.angle_gamma   90.00
#
_symmetry.space_group_name_H-M   'P 1'
#
loop_
_entity.id
_entity.type
_entity.pdbx_description
1 polymer ?
#
loop_
_entity_poly.entity_id
_entity_poly.type
_entity_poly.pdbx_seq_one_letter_code
_entity_poly.pdbx_strand_id
1 'polypeptide(L)'
;MNLTARIAAVLGPVLMAVTVSETVNLNIWHDVHPAVVYLNGLLFLAGGLFIATTHNYWRFDFSLLVTLSGWLLVAAGAFRMFFPEAQQLGAGLGTWILIASLFALGAALTAFAFLKRKS
;
A
#
# COMPACT_ATOMS: atom_id res chain seq x y z
N MET A 1 7.86 -18.09 10.68
CA MET A 1 7.26 -17.33 9.55
C MET A 1 8.27 -17.22 8.42
N ASN A 2 7.90 -17.66 7.23
CA ASN A 2 8.66 -17.42 6.00
C ASN A 2 8.62 -15.92 5.61
N LEU A 3 9.44 -15.51 4.65
CA LEU A 3 9.56 -14.10 4.25
C LEU A 3 8.21 -13.51 3.81
N THR A 4 7.42 -14.24 3.02
CA THR A 4 6.06 -13.84 2.59
C THR A 4 5.19 -13.42 3.77
N ALA A 5 5.12 -14.28 4.80
CA ALA A 5 4.27 -14.03 5.97
C ALA A 5 4.79 -12.86 6.80
N ARG A 6 6.11 -12.64 6.88
CA ARG A 6 6.70 -11.50 7.59
C ARG A 6 6.35 -10.19 6.91
N ILE A 7 6.49 -10.11 5.58
CA ILE A 7 6.12 -8.92 4.82
C ILE A 7 4.62 -8.66 4.95
N ALA A 8 3.78 -9.69 4.80
CA ALA A 8 2.33 -9.56 4.97
C ALA A 8 1.91 -9.11 6.39
N ALA A 9 2.60 -9.57 7.43
CA ALA A 9 2.34 -9.18 8.82
C ALA A 9 2.64 -7.71 9.11
N VAL A 10 3.51 -7.07 8.32
CA VAL A 10 3.82 -5.64 8.45
C VAL A 10 2.94 -4.84 7.49
N LEU A 11 2.92 -5.23 6.22
CA LEU A 11 2.22 -4.50 5.16
C LEU A 11 0.71 -4.47 5.39
N GLY A 12 0.12 -5.57 5.84
CA GLY A 12 -1.31 -5.67 6.10
C GLY A 12 -1.80 -4.63 7.12
N PRO A 13 -1.28 -4.63 8.36
CA PRO A 13 -1.65 -3.64 9.37
C PRO A 13 -1.31 -2.20 8.97
N VAL A 14 -0.21 -1.97 8.26
CA VAL A 14 0.15 -0.63 7.76
C VAL A 14 -0.91 -0.13 6.77
N LEU A 15 -1.33 -0.95 5.80
CA LEU A 15 -2.38 -0.56 4.86
C LEU A 15 -3.71 -0.27 5.57
N MET A 16 -4.07 -1.08 6.56
CA MET A 16 -5.27 -0.84 7.37
C MET A 16 -5.17 0.47 8.16
N ALA A 17 -4.04 0.73 8.81
CA ALA A 17 -3.83 1.97 9.57
C ALA A 17 -3.90 3.21 8.67
N VAL A 18 -3.23 3.17 7.51
CA VAL A 18 -3.25 4.27 6.53
C VAL A 18 -4.67 4.53 6.05
N THR A 19 -5.37 3.51 5.55
CA THR A 19 -6.73 3.67 5.01
C THR A 19 -7.72 4.15 6.07
N VAL A 20 -7.67 3.63 7.29
CA VAL A 20 -8.52 4.13 8.40
C VAL A 20 -8.15 5.58 8.73
N SER A 21 -6.86 5.92 8.83
CA SER A 21 -6.44 7.29 9.09
C SER A 21 -6.87 8.26 8.00
N GLU A 22 -6.84 7.84 6.73
CA GLU A 22 -7.34 8.63 5.60
C GLU A 22 -8.84 8.87 5.75
N THR A 23 -9.65 7.85 6.06
CA THR A 23 -11.11 8.06 6.24
C THR A 23 -11.47 9.07 7.32
N VAL A 24 -10.66 9.16 8.37
CA VAL A 24 -10.87 10.11 9.48
C VAL A 24 -10.36 11.51 9.11
N ASN A 25 -9.30 11.59 8.31
CA ASN A 25 -8.56 12.83 8.05
C ASN A 25 -8.63 13.28 6.58
N LEU A 26 -9.64 12.89 5.81
CA LEU A 26 -9.78 13.23 4.37
C LEU A 26 -9.56 14.72 4.07
N ASN A 27 -9.94 15.60 5.01
CA ASN A 27 -9.82 17.04 4.89
C ASN A 27 -8.37 17.53 4.70
N ILE A 28 -7.36 16.79 5.18
CA ILE A 28 -5.94 17.19 5.04
C ILE A 28 -5.47 17.19 3.58
N TRP A 29 -6.23 16.54 2.68
CA TRP A 29 -5.84 16.37 1.28
C TRP A 29 -6.27 17.51 0.35
N HIS A 30 -6.98 18.52 0.85
CA HIS A 30 -7.46 19.64 0.04
C HIS A 30 -6.33 20.52 -0.52
N ASP A 31 -5.33 20.84 0.32
CA ASP A 31 -4.24 21.77 -0.02
C ASP A 31 -2.87 21.13 0.25
N VAL A 32 -2.64 19.94 -0.32
CA VAL A 32 -1.37 19.23 -0.10
C VAL A 32 -0.25 19.87 -0.90
N HIS A 33 0.80 20.29 -0.19
CA HIS A 33 2.00 20.81 -0.81
C HIS A 33 2.70 19.72 -1.66
N PRO A 34 3.13 19.99 -2.92
CA PRO A 34 3.75 19.00 -3.82
C PRO A 34 4.96 18.27 -3.21
N ALA A 35 5.73 18.95 -2.34
CA ALA A 35 6.85 18.33 -1.62
C ALA A 35 6.41 17.15 -0.71
N VAL A 36 5.21 17.21 -0.12
CA VAL A 36 4.66 16.11 0.70
C VAL A 36 4.28 14.93 -0.19
N VAL A 37 3.71 15.20 -1.37
CA VAL A 37 3.40 14.18 -2.38
C VAL A 37 4.66 13.47 -2.85
N TYR A 38 5.71 14.24 -3.14
CA TYR A 38 7.02 13.72 -3.54
C TYR A 38 7.62 12.84 -2.43
N LEU A 39 7.63 13.32 -1.18
CA LEU A 39 8.18 12.56 -0.05
C LEU A 39 7.40 11.26 0.20
N ASN A 40 6.07 11.31 0.14
CA ASN A 40 5.23 10.11 0.22
C ASN A 40 5.53 9.15 -0.95
N GLY A 41 5.74 9.69 -2.15
CA GLY A 41 6.16 8.93 -3.32
C GLY A 41 7.49 8.21 -3.11
N LEU A 42 8.48 8.88 -2.52
CA LEU A 42 9.77 8.31 -2.18
C LEU A 42 9.65 7.14 -1.18
N LEU A 43 8.82 7.30 -0.14
CA LEU A 43 8.57 6.23 0.83
C LEU A 43 7.91 5.01 0.17
N PHE A 44 6.93 5.23 -0.69
CA PHE A 44 6.26 4.17 -1.44
C PHE A 44 7.23 3.47 -2.40
N LEU A 45 8.05 4.22 -3.12
CA LEU A 45 9.04 3.67 -4.04
C LEU A 45 10.08 2.82 -3.30
N ALA A 46 10.65 3.35 -2.21
CA ALA A 46 11.65 2.64 -1.42
C ALA A 46 11.08 1.35 -0.80
N GLY A 47 9.89 1.43 -0.18
CA GLY A 47 9.21 0.26 0.39
C GLY A 47 8.80 -0.76 -0.67
N GLY A 48 8.26 -0.29 -1.80
CA GLY A 48 7.89 -1.12 -2.94
C GLY A 48 9.10 -1.83 -3.54
N LEU A 49 10.21 -1.14 -3.76
CA LEU A 49 11.45 -1.73 -4.26
C LEU A 49 12.04 -2.72 -3.27
N PHE A 50 12.01 -2.42 -1.96
CA PHE A 50 12.44 -3.37 -0.94
C PHE A 50 11.63 -4.67 -1.01
N ILE A 51 10.30 -4.58 -1.15
CA ILE A 51 9.46 -5.77 -1.32
C ILE A 51 9.77 -6.46 -2.65
N ALA A 52 9.80 -5.75 -3.78
CA ALA A 52 10.00 -6.34 -5.09
C ALA A 52 11.39 -6.99 -5.27
N THR A 53 12.42 -6.48 -4.58
CA THR A 53 13.77 -7.07 -4.63
C THR A 53 13.94 -8.25 -3.68
N THR A 54 13.24 -8.26 -2.55
CA THR A 54 13.33 -9.36 -1.56
C THR A 54 12.28 -10.46 -1.78
N HIS A 55 11.18 -10.13 -2.44
CA HIS A 55 9.99 -10.96 -2.57
C HIS A 55 9.31 -10.75 -3.94
N ASN A 56 9.73 -11.54 -4.93
CA ASN A 56 9.20 -11.49 -6.31
C ASN A 56 8.73 -12.87 -6.77
N TYR A 57 7.69 -13.40 -6.13
CA TYR A 57 7.17 -14.73 -6.45
C TYR A 57 5.83 -14.63 -7.16
N TRP A 58 5.84 -14.91 -8.46
CA TRP A 58 4.66 -14.94 -9.33
C TRP A 58 3.98 -16.31 -9.32
N ARG A 59 3.70 -16.83 -8.13
CA ARG A 59 2.95 -18.09 -7.96
C ARG A 59 1.52 -17.74 -7.59
N PHE A 60 0.53 -18.45 -8.12
CA PHE A 60 -0.90 -18.27 -7.81
C PHE A 60 -1.25 -18.73 -6.37
N ASP A 61 -0.56 -18.15 -5.40
CA ASP A 61 -0.78 -18.26 -3.97
C ASP A 61 -0.70 -16.85 -3.33
N PHE A 62 -0.78 -16.75 -2.01
CA PHE A 62 -0.73 -15.47 -1.30
C PHE A 62 0.56 -14.65 -1.51
N SER A 63 1.64 -15.27 -1.98
CA SER A 63 2.87 -14.57 -2.38
C SER A 63 2.64 -13.66 -3.59
N LEU A 64 1.64 -13.97 -4.43
CA LEU A 64 1.22 -13.08 -5.51
C LEU A 64 0.71 -11.75 -4.97
N LEU A 65 -0.12 -11.76 -3.91
CA LEU A 65 -0.65 -10.53 -3.32
C LEU A 65 0.48 -9.65 -2.79
N VAL A 66 1.48 -10.24 -2.12
CA VAL A 66 2.64 -9.50 -1.60
C VAL A 66 3.46 -8.92 -2.77
N THR A 67 3.69 -9.73 -3.81
CA THR A 67 4.45 -9.30 -5.00
C THR A 67 3.72 -8.17 -5.73
N LEU A 68 2.41 -8.29 -5.95
CA LEU A 68 1.58 -7.26 -6.56
C LEU A 68 1.57 -5.98 -5.73
N SER A 69 1.43 -6.06 -4.41
CA SER A 69 1.51 -4.89 -3.54
C SER A 69 2.86 -4.19 -3.63
N GLY A 70 3.96 -4.94 -3.69
CA GLY A 70 5.30 -4.38 -3.90
C GLY A 70 5.40 -3.58 -5.19
N TRP A 71 4.97 -4.17 -6.31
CA TRP A 71 4.97 -3.50 -7.61
C TRP A 71 4.00 -2.32 -7.70
N LEU A 72 2.83 -2.40 -7.05
CA LEU A 72 1.89 -1.28 -6.96
C LEU A 72 2.51 -0.10 -6.20
N LEU A 73 3.23 -0.36 -5.10
CA LEU A 73 3.94 0.68 -4.36
C LEU A 73 5.07 1.30 -5.19
N VAL A 74 5.81 0.50 -5.98
CA VAL A 74 6.82 1.02 -6.91
C VAL A 74 6.18 1.96 -7.93
N ALA A 75 5.11 1.52 -8.60
CA ALA A 75 4.44 2.32 -9.62
C ALA A 75 3.82 3.59 -9.03
N ALA A 76 3.09 3.49 -7.93
CA ALA A 76 2.46 4.62 -7.26
C ALA A 76 3.49 5.60 -6.67
N GLY A 77 4.62 5.08 -6.16
CA GLY A 77 5.72 5.88 -5.64
C GLY A 77 6.42 6.68 -6.73
N ALA A 78 6.80 6.01 -7.82
CA ALA A 78 7.39 6.65 -8.99
C ALA A 78 6.47 7.71 -9.58
N PHE A 79 5.18 7.39 -9.78
CA PHE A 79 4.21 8.34 -10.31
C PHE A 79 4.12 9.62 -9.46
N ARG A 80 4.02 9.49 -8.13
CA ARG A 80 3.97 10.64 -7.21
C ARG A 80 5.26 11.48 -7.22
N MET A 81 6.42 10.87 -7.47
CA MET A 81 7.70 11.60 -7.56
C MET A 81 7.86 12.35 -8.88
N PHE A 82 7.44 11.75 -10.01
CA PHE A 82 7.55 12.39 -11.32
C PHE A 82 6.42 13.39 -11.59
N PHE A 83 5.27 13.22 -10.94
CA PHE A 83 4.09 14.08 -11.09
C PHE A 83 3.54 14.53 -9.72
N PRO A 84 4.32 15.27 -8.91
CA PRO A 84 3.91 15.65 -7.55
C PRO A 84 2.77 16.69 -7.52
N GLU A 85 2.53 17.38 -8.64
CA GLU A 85 1.43 18.35 -8.83
C GLU A 85 0.20 17.73 -9.50
N ALA A 86 0.24 16.43 -9.83
CA ALA A 86 -0.93 15.76 -10.40
C ALA A 86 -2.08 15.80 -9.40
N GLN A 87 -3.28 16.07 -9.90
CA GLN A 87 -4.47 16.22 -9.07
C GLN A 87 -4.70 14.99 -8.19
N GLN A 88 -4.64 15.17 -6.87
CA GLN A 88 -5.08 14.14 -5.93
C GLN A 88 -6.56 13.83 -6.13
N LEU A 89 -6.91 12.56 -5.92
CA LEU A 89 -8.31 12.14 -5.90
C LEU A 89 -9.05 12.91 -4.80
N GLY A 90 -10.00 13.76 -5.20
CA GLY A 90 -10.86 14.49 -4.26
C GLY A 90 -11.79 13.56 -3.49
N ALA A 91 -12.50 14.09 -2.49
CA ALA A 91 -13.52 13.33 -1.77
C ALA A 91 -14.65 12.92 -2.73
N GLY A 92 -14.75 11.63 -3.04
CA GLY A 92 -15.73 11.10 -4.00
C GLY A 92 -15.77 9.57 -3.98
N LEU A 93 -16.70 8.98 -4.73
CA LEU A 93 -16.90 7.52 -4.77
C LEU A 93 -15.62 6.76 -5.13
N GLY A 94 -14.81 7.28 -6.06
CA GLY A 94 -13.55 6.67 -6.45
C GLY A 94 -12.56 6.53 -5.29
N THR A 95 -12.45 7.56 -4.44
CA THR A 95 -11.59 7.56 -3.25
C THR A 95 -12.05 6.54 -2.24
N TRP A 96 -13.37 6.44 -1.99
CA TRP A 96 -13.91 5.43 -1.08
C TRP A 96 -13.72 4.00 -1.59
N ILE A 97 -13.89 3.76 -2.89
CA ILE A 97 -13.63 2.46 -3.52
C ILE A 97 -12.15 2.10 -3.36
N LEU A 98 -11.23 3.05 -3.62
CA LEU A 98 -9.79 2.84 -3.45
C LEU A 98 -9.45 2.50 -1.99
N ILE A 99 -9.91 3.30 -1.03
CA ILE A 99 -9.69 3.09 0.40
C ILE A 99 -10.23 1.71 0.81
N ALA A 100 -11.45 1.36 0.44
CA ALA A 100 -12.06 0.07 0.76
C ALA A 100 -11.27 -1.11 0.15
N SER A 101 -10.79 -0.96 -1.08
CA SER A 101 -9.97 -1.98 -1.75
C SER A 101 -8.63 -2.18 -1.05
N LEU A 102 -7.96 -1.09 -0.67
CA LEU A 102 -6.69 -1.14 0.06
C LEU A 102 -6.86 -1.70 1.47
N PHE A 103 -7.96 -1.36 2.15
CA PHE A 103 -8.30 -1.92 3.46
C PHE A 103 -8.55 -3.42 3.36
N ALA A 104 -9.34 -3.86 2.37
CA ALA A 104 -9.61 -5.28 2.13
C ALA A 104 -8.31 -6.07 1.81
N LEU A 105 -7.42 -5.49 1.01
CA LEU A 105 -6.08 -6.04 0.76
C LEU A 105 -5.27 -6.15 2.06
N GLY A 106 -5.25 -5.09 2.87
CA GLY A 106 -4.57 -5.07 4.16
C GLY A 106 -5.10 -6.13 5.13
N ALA A 107 -6.42 -6.29 5.20
CA ALA A 107 -7.09 -7.32 5.99
C ALA A 107 -6.74 -8.73 5.49
N ALA A 108 -6.74 -8.96 4.17
CA ALA A 108 -6.37 -10.25 3.57
C ALA A 108 -4.92 -10.63 3.87
N LEU A 109 -3.98 -9.68 3.75
CA LEU A 109 -2.56 -9.89 4.07
C LEU A 109 -2.35 -10.17 5.57
N THR A 110 -3.06 -9.44 6.43
CA THR A 110 -3.03 -9.65 7.89
C THR A 110 -3.56 -11.04 8.23
N ALA A 111 -4.74 -11.39 7.74
CA ALA A 111 -5.35 -12.70 7.98
C ALA A 111 -4.41 -13.82 7.51
N PHE A 112 -3.84 -13.72 6.31
CA PHE A 112 -2.86 -14.68 5.81
C PHE A 112 -1.66 -14.84 6.75
N ALA A 113 -1.06 -13.74 7.19
CA ALA A 113 0.13 -13.77 8.02
C ALA A 113 -0.11 -14.48 9.37
N PHE A 114 -1.28 -14.28 9.98
CA PHE A 114 -1.62 -14.84 11.29
C PHE A 114 -2.29 -16.22 11.21
N LEU A 115 -3.04 -16.54 10.15
CA LEU A 115 -3.62 -17.86 9.94
C LEU A 115 -2.54 -18.89 9.59
N LYS A 116 -1.57 -18.53 8.75
CA LYS A 116 -0.43 -19.40 8.42
C LYS A 116 0.58 -19.54 9.56
N ARG A 117 0.41 -18.82 10.67
CA ARG A 117 1.16 -19.03 11.92
C ARG A 117 0.61 -20.20 12.73
N LYS A 118 -0.66 -20.60 12.53
CA LYS A 118 -1.33 -21.68 13.27
C LYS A 118 -1.32 -23.05 12.58
N SER A 119 -0.86 -23.12 11.33
CA SER A 119 -0.61 -24.37 10.57
C SER A 119 0.87 -24.68 10.54
#